data_AF-A0A6I5P6X6-F1
#
_entry.id   AF-A0A6I5P6X6-F1
#
_cell.length_a   1.000
_cell.length_b   1.000
_cell.length_c   1.000
_cell.angle_alpha   90.00
_cell.angle_beta   90.00
_cell.angle_gamma   90.00
#
_symmetry.space_group_name_H-M   'P 1'
#
loop_
_entity.id
_entity.type
_entity.pdbx_description
1 polymer ?
#
loop_
_entity_poly.entity_id
_entity_poly.type
_entity_poly.pdbx_seq_one_letter_code
_entity_poly.pdbx_strand_id
1 'polypeptide(L)'
;MAKLGDLFFRANYRCHQRAYQRWHQSQRKRQILRSQIGFAEMSTSRPAACVGCANYHGHAYGTQKSKRTPLVCAIHPYGWPAGNACPDWRGEDKPPTRFPLKNIRTFIQ
;
A
#
# COMPACT_ATOMS: atom_id res chain seq x y z
N MET A 1 48.66 -12.04 -34.67
CA MET A 1 48.53 -10.71 -34.03
C MET A 1 47.06 -10.28 -34.13
N ALA A 2 46.36 -10.08 -33.01
CA ALA A 2 44.97 -9.64 -33.05
C ALA A 2 44.88 -8.19 -33.55
N LYS A 3 44.00 -7.90 -34.51
CA LYS A 3 43.82 -6.54 -35.03
C LYS A 3 43.26 -5.64 -33.92
N LEU A 4 43.72 -4.40 -33.85
CA LEU A 4 43.35 -3.42 -32.83
C LEU A 4 41.81 -3.32 -32.61
N GLY A 5 41.01 -3.43 -33.68
CA GLY A 5 39.55 -3.44 -33.60
C GLY A 5 38.94 -4.64 -32.85
N ASP A 6 39.56 -5.82 -32.92
CA ASP A 6 39.11 -7.02 -32.20
C ASP A 6 39.33 -6.89 -30.69
N LEU A 7 40.43 -6.23 -30.29
CA LEU A 7 40.71 -5.92 -28.89
C LEU A 7 39.68 -4.95 -28.31
N PHE A 8 39.31 -3.90 -29.06
CA PHE A 8 38.28 -2.95 -28.65
C PHE A 8 36.90 -3.59 -28.51
N PHE A 9 36.50 -4.41 -29.49
CA PHE A 9 35.23 -5.13 -29.43
C PHE A 9 35.15 -6.05 -28.21
N ARG A 10 36.22 -6.83 -27.96
CA ARG A 10 36.31 -7.71 -26.80
C ARG A 10 36.29 -6.94 -25.47
N ALA A 11 36.98 -5.81 -25.39
CA ALA A 11 36.97 -4.96 -24.20
C ALA A 11 35.57 -4.42 -23.93
N ASN A 12 34.89 -3.90 -24.95
CA ASN A 12 33.54 -3.36 -24.82
C ASN A 12 32.53 -4.45 -24.44
N TYR A 13 32.59 -5.61 -25.09
CA TYR A 13 31.75 -6.77 -24.77
C TYR A 13 31.89 -7.19 -23.30
N ARG A 14 33.12 -7.28 -22.79
CA ARG A 14 33.38 -7.59 -21.37
C ARG A 14 32.84 -6.52 -20.42
N CYS A 15 32.93 -5.24 -20.79
CA CYS A 15 32.34 -4.15 -20.01
C CYS A 15 30.81 -4.25 -19.94
N HIS A 16 30.15 -4.49 -21.06
CA HIS A 16 28.70 -4.70 -21.12
C HIS A 16 28.26 -5.91 -20.30
N GLN A 17 28.96 -7.04 -20.41
CA GLN A 17 28.67 -8.23 -19.59
C GLN A 17 28.75 -7.93 -18.09
N ARG A 18 29.80 -7.22 -17.64
CA ARG A 18 29.96 -6.82 -16.23
C ARG A 18 28.84 -5.89 -15.78
N ALA A 19 28.45 -4.92 -16.61
CA ALA A 19 27.35 -4.01 -16.30
C ALA A 19 26.01 -4.77 -16.16
N TYR A 20 25.74 -5.70 -17.08
CA TYR A 20 24.55 -6.54 -17.03
C TYR A 20 24.53 -7.44 -15.79
N GLN A 21 25.63 -8.09 -15.45
CA GLN A 21 25.75 -8.92 -14.24
C GLN A 21 25.52 -8.11 -12.97
N ARG A 22 26.09 -6.89 -12.87
CA ARG A 22 25.89 -5.98 -11.73
C ARG A 22 24.44 -5.56 -11.60
N TRP A 23 23.80 -5.19 -12.72
CA TRP A 23 22.38 -4.84 -12.74
C TRP A 23 21.53 -6.02 -12.28
N HIS A 24 21.80 -7.22 -12.79
CA HIS A 24 21.04 -8.42 -12.47
C HIS A 24 21.20 -8.84 -10.99
N GLN A 25 22.42 -8.77 -10.43
CA GLN A 25 22.65 -8.98 -9.00
C GLN A 25 21.89 -7.97 -8.14
N SER A 26 21.86 -6.71 -8.57
CA SER A 26 21.11 -5.64 -7.88
C SER A 26 19.60 -5.92 -7.87
N GLN A 27 19.04 -6.37 -9.00
CA GLN A 27 17.62 -6.77 -9.06
C GLN A 27 17.32 -7.96 -8.16
N ARG A 28 18.15 -9.02 -8.21
CA ARG A 28 18.00 -10.20 -7.34
C ARG A 28 18.03 -9.81 -5.85
N LYS A 29 18.96 -8.95 -5.45
CA LYS A 29 19.05 -8.45 -4.06
C LYS A 29 17.79 -7.67 -3.66
N ARG A 30 17.27 -6.80 -4.53
CA ARG A 30 16.01 -6.08 -4.28
C ARG A 30 14.83 -7.03 -4.10
N GLN A 31 14.75 -8.09 -4.91
CA GLN A 31 13.68 -9.08 -4.81
C GLN A 31 13.73 -9.82 -3.47
N ILE A 32 14.92 -10.25 -3.03
CA ILE A 32 15.13 -10.90 -1.71
C ILE A 32 14.75 -9.97 -0.57
N LEU A 33 15.20 -8.70 -0.61
CA LEU A 33 14.86 -7.72 0.42
C LEU A 33 13.35 -7.45 0.48
N ARG A 34 12.66 -7.39 -0.66
CA ARG A 34 11.20 -7.23 -0.73
C ARG A 34 10.47 -8.42 -0.12
N SER A 35 10.95 -9.66 -0.30
CA SER A 35 10.33 -10.83 0.33
C SER A 35 10.59 -10.92 1.83
N GLN A 36 11.70 -10.37 2.31
CA GLN A 36 12.06 -10.40 3.75
C GLN A 36 11.28 -9.39 4.59
N ILE A 37 10.87 -8.25 4.02
CA ILE A 37 10.17 -7.18 4.75
C ILE A 37 8.74 -7.58 5.20
N GLY A 38 8.22 -8.73 4.74
CA GLY A 38 6.83 -9.09 4.95
C GLY A 38 5.88 -8.08 4.29
N PHE A 39 4.58 -8.35 4.32
CA PHE A 39 3.60 -7.32 4.00
C PHE A 39 3.46 -6.46 5.25
N ALA A 40 4.20 -5.34 5.32
CA ALA A 40 3.94 -4.34 6.34
C ALA A 40 2.45 -3.96 6.24
N GLU A 41 1.71 -4.16 7.34
CA GLU A 41 0.32 -3.76 7.42
C GLU A 41 0.29 -2.24 7.23
N MET A 42 -0.12 -1.80 6.04
CA MET A 42 -0.22 -0.38 5.76
C MET A 42 -1.40 0.14 6.56
N SER A 43 -1.14 1.06 7.49
CA SER A 43 -2.21 1.77 8.18
C SER A 43 -3.09 2.44 7.12
N THR A 44 -4.35 2.03 7.08
CA THR A 44 -5.30 2.58 6.11
C THR A 44 -5.51 4.06 6.44
N SER A 45 -5.29 4.95 5.47
CA SER A 45 -5.62 6.37 5.62
C SER A 45 -7.12 6.63 5.83
N ARG A 46 -7.95 5.60 5.61
CA ARG A 46 -9.39 5.61 5.81
C ARG A 46 -9.72 5.43 7.31
N PRO A 47 -10.47 6.36 7.93
CA PRO A 47 -10.99 6.18 9.28
C PRO A 47 -11.94 4.97 9.37
N ALA A 48 -11.92 4.27 10.50
CA ALA A 48 -12.77 3.09 10.74
C ALA A 48 -14.26 3.38 10.52
N ALA A 49 -14.71 4.57 10.96
CA ALA A 49 -16.09 5.05 10.79
C ALA A 49 -16.48 5.35 9.33
N CYS A 50 -15.62 5.09 8.35
CA CYS A 50 -15.86 5.28 6.92
C CYS A 50 -15.67 4.01 6.06
N VAL A 51 -15.33 2.85 6.66
CA VAL A 51 -15.02 1.58 5.96
C VAL A 51 -16.25 0.93 5.32
N GLY A 52 -16.58 1.28 4.08
CA GLY A 52 -17.80 0.81 3.40
C GLY A 52 -18.91 1.87 3.29
N CYS A 53 -18.61 3.11 3.65
CA CYS A 53 -19.55 4.22 3.47
C CYS A 53 -19.65 4.59 2.00
N ALA A 54 -20.86 4.64 1.45
CA ALA A 54 -21.11 5.13 0.08
C ALA A 54 -20.68 6.60 -0.13
N ASN A 55 -20.63 7.38 0.96
CA ASN A 55 -20.23 8.79 0.92
C ASN A 55 -18.73 9.02 1.15
N TYR A 56 -17.91 7.96 1.23
CA TYR A 56 -16.46 8.11 1.41
C TYR A 56 -15.80 8.73 0.18
N HIS A 57 -14.97 9.75 0.41
CA HIS A 57 -14.28 10.48 -0.65
C HIS A 57 -12.79 10.13 -0.70
N GLY A 58 -12.07 10.29 0.41
CA GLY A 58 -10.69 9.80 0.55
C GLY A 58 -9.60 10.54 -0.23
N HIS A 59 -9.87 11.75 -0.74
CA HIS A 59 -8.90 12.54 -1.50
C HIS A 59 -8.27 13.67 -0.69
N ALA A 60 -7.00 13.96 -0.94
CA ALA A 60 -6.32 15.12 -0.38
C ALA A 60 -6.11 16.20 -1.44
N TYR A 61 -6.52 17.43 -1.12
CA TYR A 61 -6.42 18.58 -2.01
C TYR A 61 -5.22 19.45 -1.64
N GLY A 62 -4.65 20.11 -2.65
CA GLY A 62 -3.48 20.98 -2.51
C GLY A 62 -2.25 20.46 -3.24
N THR A 63 -1.45 21.38 -3.77
CA THR A 63 -0.26 21.06 -4.59
C THR A 63 0.97 20.76 -3.73
N GLN A 64 1.14 21.49 -2.63
CA GLN A 64 2.29 21.35 -1.73
C GLN A 64 2.07 20.24 -0.70
N LYS A 65 3.04 19.33 -0.54
CA LYS A 65 2.97 18.16 0.36
C LYS A 65 2.70 18.55 1.83
N SER A 66 3.21 19.70 2.28
CA SER A 66 3.03 20.21 3.65
C SER A 66 1.65 20.84 3.92
N LYS A 67 0.90 21.20 2.88
CA LYS A 67 -0.39 21.92 3.00
C LYS A 67 -1.57 21.14 2.41
N ARG A 68 -1.42 19.83 2.24
CA ARG A 68 -2.53 19.03 1.71
C ARG A 68 -3.61 18.86 2.77
N THR A 69 -4.84 19.19 2.41
CA THR A 69 -6.01 18.99 3.26
C THR A 69 -6.74 17.72 2.82
N PRO A 70 -6.77 16.66 3.65
CA PRO A 70 -7.54 15.47 3.35
C PRO A 70 -9.04 15.75 3.55
N LEU A 71 -9.83 15.42 2.54
CA LEU A 71 -11.28 15.39 2.62
C LEU A 71 -11.74 13.93 2.66
N VAL A 72 -12.21 13.50 3.84
CA VAL A 72 -12.49 12.11 4.17
C VAL A 72 -13.80 11.63 3.55
N CYS A 73 -14.90 12.36 3.76
CA CYS A 73 -16.21 12.00 3.20
C CYS A 73 -17.01 13.26 2.80
N ALA A 74 -18.03 13.07 1.97
CA ALA A 74 -18.82 14.17 1.42
C ALA A 74 -19.66 14.92 2.47
N ILE A 75 -20.04 14.24 3.56
CA ILE A 75 -20.87 14.81 4.64
C ILE A 75 -20.01 15.37 5.79
N HIS A 76 -18.95 14.65 6.16
CA HIS A 76 -17.99 15.00 7.20
C HIS A 76 -16.58 15.14 6.58
N PRO A 77 -16.20 16.35 6.12
CA PRO A 77 -14.95 16.60 5.41
C PRO A 77 -13.69 16.12 6.16
N TYR A 78 -13.70 16.16 7.49
CA TYR A 78 -12.56 15.74 8.32
C TYR A 78 -12.77 14.36 8.99
N GLY A 79 -13.84 13.65 8.64
CA GLY A 79 -14.24 12.41 9.29
C GLY A 79 -15.09 12.62 10.54
N TRP A 80 -15.74 11.55 11.02
CA TRP A 80 -16.60 11.59 12.19
C TRP A 80 -15.77 11.42 13.48
N PRO A 81 -15.77 12.38 14.42
CA PRO A 81 -14.92 12.34 15.60
C PRO A 81 -15.47 11.49 16.76
N ALA A 82 -16.80 11.30 16.82
CA ALA A 82 -17.47 10.84 18.04
C ALA A 82 -17.78 9.34 18.10
N GLY A 83 -17.11 8.49 17.30
CA GLY A 83 -17.29 7.04 17.45
C GLY A 83 -16.85 6.18 16.26
N ASN A 84 -17.17 4.89 16.36
CA ASN A 84 -16.76 3.85 15.40
C ASN A 84 -17.63 3.80 14.14
N ALA A 85 -18.77 4.48 14.11
CA ALA A 85 -19.72 4.47 12.99
C ALA A 85 -20.22 5.89 12.70
N CYS A 86 -20.25 6.26 11.44
CA CYS A 86 -20.81 7.52 10.97
C CYS A 86 -22.34 7.49 11.06
N PRO A 87 -23.01 8.54 11.59
CA PRO A 87 -24.47 8.60 11.61
C PRO A 87 -25.09 8.63 10.20
N ASP A 88 -24.38 9.18 9.21
CA ASP A 88 -24.83 9.30 7.82
C ASP A 88 -24.39 8.13 6.93
N TRP A 89 -24.14 6.97 7.53
CA TRP A 89 -23.72 5.79 6.79
C TRP A 89 -24.82 5.28 5.84
N ARG A 90 -24.47 5.09 4.57
CA ARG A 90 -25.38 4.64 3.50
C ARG A 90 -24.80 3.46 2.69
N GLY A 91 -24.04 2.56 3.33
CA GLY A 91 -23.54 1.33 2.70
C GLY A 91 -24.49 0.15 2.90
N GLU A 92 -24.52 -0.79 1.95
CA GLU A 92 -25.28 -2.05 2.05
C GLU A 92 -24.75 -2.96 3.17
N ASP A 93 -23.45 -2.84 3.48
CA ASP A 93 -22.83 -3.38 4.68
C ASP A 93 -22.81 -2.31 5.77
N LYS A 94 -23.66 -2.42 6.79
CA LYS A 94 -23.41 -1.69 8.04
C LYS A 94 -22.02 -2.12 8.54
N PRO A 95 -21.15 -1.20 8.99
CA PRO A 95 -19.88 -1.59 9.60
C PRO A 95 -20.23 -2.56 10.72
N PRO A 96 -19.52 -3.71 10.85
CA PRO A 96 -19.93 -4.75 11.77
C PRO A 96 -20.07 -4.14 13.16
N THR A 97 -21.32 -3.95 13.59
CA THR A 97 -21.62 -3.66 14.98
C THR A 97 -21.08 -4.87 15.70
N ARG A 98 -19.95 -4.70 16.43
CA ARG A 98 -19.27 -5.73 17.21
C ARG A 98 -20.24 -6.86 17.54
N PHE A 99 -20.00 -8.05 16.98
CA PHE A 99 -20.76 -9.25 17.31
C PHE A 99 -21.07 -9.23 18.81
N PRO A 100 -22.34 -9.24 19.25
CA PRO A 100 -22.59 -9.54 20.65
C PRO A 100 -22.03 -10.94 20.85
N LEU A 101 -21.02 -11.06 21.72
CA LEU A 101 -20.55 -12.34 22.22
C LEU A 101 -21.72 -12.99 22.97
N LYS A 102 -22.66 -13.56 22.23
CA LYS A 102 -23.68 -14.44 22.79
C LYS A 102 -22.96 -15.76 23.09
N ASN A 103 -22.60 -15.90 24.36
CA ASN A 103 -22.21 -17.10 25.09
C ASN A 103 -21.89 -18.34 24.26
N ILE A 104 -20.61 -18.69 24.22
CA ILE A 104 -20.04 -19.90 23.59
C ILE A 104 -20.38 -21.22 24.34
N ARG A 105 -21.41 -21.24 25.20
CA ARG A 105 -21.75 -22.40 26.06
C ARG A 105 -23.03 -23.10 25.63
N THR A 106 -23.13 -23.60 24.39
CA THR A 106 -24.30 -24.44 24.01
C THR A 106 -24.06 -25.43 22.86
N PHE A 107 -22.86 -25.95 22.68
CA PHE A 107 -22.60 -27.03 21.72
C PHE A 107 -21.59 -28.05 22.26
N ILE A 108 -21.90 -28.66 23.41
CA ILE A 108 -21.50 -30.03 23.73
C ILE A 108 -22.70 -30.65 24.45
N GLN A 109 -23.49 -31.40 23.72
CA GLN A 109 -24.41 -32.42 24.24
C GLN A 109 -24.28 -33.64 23.34
#